data_AF-A9JSN5-F1
#
_entry.id   AF-A9JSN5-F1
#
_cell.length_a   1.000
_cell.length_b   1.000
_cell.length_c   1.000
_cell.angle_alpha   90.00
_cell.angle_beta   90.00
_cell.angle_gamma   90.00
#
_symmetry.space_group_name_H-M   'P 1'
#
loop_
_entity.id
_entity.type
_entity.pdbx_description
1 polymer ?
#
loop_
_entity_poly.entity_id
_entity_poly.type
_entity_poly.pdbx_seq_one_letter_code
_entity_poly.pdbx_strand_id
1 'polypeptide(L)'
;MSVSEEVDGLVRPHYGSVLDDERLTAEEMDERRRQNVAYEYLCHLEEAKRWMEACLGEELPPTTELEEGLRNGVYLAKLGNFFSPKVVSL
;
A
#
# COMPACT_ATOMS: atom_id res chain seq x y z
N MET A 1 -5.54 36.82 -16.07
CA MET A 1 -6.71 36.41 -15.26
C MET A 1 -6.58 34.90 -15.11
N SER A 2 -5.77 34.38 -14.19
CA SER A 2 -6.02 34.31 -12.73
C SER A 2 -7.23 33.43 -12.43
N VAL A 3 -7.00 32.14 -12.18
CA VAL A 3 -7.30 31.50 -10.87
C VAL A 3 -6.22 30.45 -10.64
N SER A 4 -5.39 30.73 -9.64
CA SER A 4 -4.58 29.75 -8.93
C SER A 4 -5.48 29.09 -7.88
N GLU A 5 -5.45 27.76 -7.79
CA GLU A 5 -5.76 27.04 -6.56
C GLU A 5 -4.65 26.02 -6.33
N GLU A 6 -3.73 26.39 -5.45
CA GLU A 6 -2.93 25.43 -4.69
C GLU A 6 -3.77 24.98 -3.50
N VAL A 7 -3.78 23.70 -3.14
CA VAL A 7 -3.21 23.19 -1.87
C VAL A 7 -3.52 21.69 -1.67
N ASP A 8 -2.50 20.97 -1.23
CA ASP A 8 -2.49 19.83 -0.30
C ASP A 8 -3.14 18.47 -0.67
N GLY A 9 -2.38 17.40 -0.37
CA GLY A 9 -2.92 16.04 -0.27
C GLY A 9 -2.19 15.00 -1.13
N LEU A 10 -1.06 14.50 -0.62
CA LEU A 10 -0.33 13.29 -1.04
C LEU A 10 -0.12 13.10 -2.55
N VAL A 11 1.13 13.19 -2.97
CA VAL A 11 1.61 12.61 -4.23
C VAL A 11 1.34 11.10 -4.17
N ARG A 12 0.15 10.66 -4.58
CA ARG A 12 -0.13 9.25 -4.86
C ARG A 12 0.81 8.86 -5.99
N PRO A 13 1.61 7.79 -5.85
CA PRO A 13 2.38 7.27 -6.97
C PRO A 13 1.41 6.83 -8.06
N HIS A 14 1.19 7.70 -9.05
CA HIS A 14 0.42 7.38 -10.23
C HIS A 14 1.33 6.51 -11.09
N TYR A 15 1.25 5.20 -10.93
CA TYR A 15 1.79 4.24 -11.88
C TYR A 15 0.95 4.35 -13.16
N GLY A 16 1.26 5.37 -13.96
CA GLY A 16 0.54 5.70 -15.18
C GLY A 16 0.54 4.52 -16.13
N SER A 17 -0.64 4.12 -16.59
CA SER A 17 -0.79 3.09 -17.59
C SER A 17 -0.36 3.62 -18.96
N VAL A 18 0.94 3.57 -19.23
CA VAL A 18 1.44 3.57 -20.60
C VAL A 18 0.92 2.27 -21.24
N LEU A 19 0.47 2.34 -22.49
CA LEU A 19 -0.18 1.28 -23.29
C LEU A 19 -1.73 1.31 -23.22
N ASP A 20 -2.37 2.08 -24.10
CA ASP A 20 -3.11 1.54 -25.25
C ASP A 20 -4.00 2.63 -25.89
N ASP A 21 -3.72 2.93 -27.15
CA ASP A 21 -4.41 3.91 -28.01
C ASP A 21 -5.58 3.24 -28.76
N GLU A 22 -6.41 2.46 -28.04
CA GLU A 22 -7.64 1.84 -28.53
C GLU A 22 -8.86 2.38 -27.77
N ARG A 23 -9.97 2.65 -28.49
CA ARG A 23 -11.24 3.08 -27.86
C ARG A 23 -11.83 1.90 -27.07
N LEU A 24 -11.57 1.89 -25.77
CA LEU A 24 -12.17 0.95 -24.82
C LEU A 24 -13.68 1.19 -24.66
N THR A 25 -14.42 0.11 -24.45
CA THR A 25 -15.83 0.14 -24.04
C THR A 25 -15.98 0.63 -22.60
N ALA A 26 -17.20 1.04 -22.21
CA ALA A 26 -17.47 1.49 -20.85
C ALA A 26 -17.19 0.39 -19.80
N GLU A 27 -17.52 -0.87 -20.13
CA GLU A 27 -17.24 -2.03 -19.25
C GLU A 27 -15.74 -2.27 -19.09
N GLU A 28 -14.96 -2.17 -20.17
CA GLU A 28 -13.50 -2.32 -20.13
C GLU A 28 -12.82 -1.18 -19.35
N MET A 29 -13.33 0.05 -19.47
CA MET A 29 -12.85 1.19 -18.68
C MET A 29 -13.08 0.97 -17.18
N ASP A 30 -14.23 0.43 -16.80
CA ASP A 30 -14.55 0.13 -15.40
C ASP A 30 -13.72 -1.01 -14.84
N GLU A 31 -13.49 -2.07 -15.63
CA GLU A 31 -12.64 -3.19 -15.23
C GLU A 31 -11.19 -2.72 -15.04
N ARG A 32 -10.66 -1.92 -15.96
CA ARG A 32 -9.31 -1.35 -15.85
C ARG A 32 -9.16 -0.48 -14.61
N ARG A 33 -10.17 0.33 -14.28
CA ARG A 33 -10.20 1.12 -13.04
C ARG A 33 -10.13 0.21 -11.80
N ARG A 34 -10.90 -0.88 -11.76
CA ARG A 34 -10.89 -1.83 -10.65
C ARG A 34 -9.54 -2.52 -10.49
N GLN A 35 -8.93 -2.92 -11.60
CA GLN A 35 -7.60 -3.54 -11.61
C GLN A 35 -6.52 -2.58 -11.10
N ASN A 36 -6.56 -1.32 -11.50
CA ASN A 36 -5.63 -0.30 -11.01
C ASN A 36 -5.73 -0.13 -9.48
N VAL A 37 -6.95 -0.11 -8.93
CA VAL A 37 -7.17 -0.02 -7.47
C VAL A 37 -6.59 -1.24 -6.75
N ALA A 38 -6.83 -2.45 -7.26
CA ALA A 38 -6.26 -3.67 -6.68
C ALA A 38 -4.73 -3.68 -6.77
N TYR A 39 -4.16 -3.22 -7.88
CA TYR A 39 -2.71 -3.11 -8.07
C TYR A 39 -2.08 -2.13 -7.07
N GLU A 40 -2.61 -0.90 -6.97
CA GLU A 40 -2.15 0.10 -6.01
C GLU A 40 -2.17 -0.47 -4.58
N TYR A 41 -3.26 -1.16 -4.22
CA TYR A 41 -3.40 -1.77 -2.90
C TYR A 41 -2.32 -2.82 -2.62
N LEU A 42 -2.05 -3.72 -3.59
CA LEU A 42 -0.99 -4.73 -3.46
C LEU A 42 0.40 -4.11 -3.38
N CYS A 43 0.66 -3.03 -4.13
CA CYS A 43 1.92 -2.28 -4.02
C CYS A 43 2.11 -1.70 -2.62
N HIS A 44 1.07 -1.09 -2.04
CA HIS A 44 1.15 -0.56 -0.67
C HIS A 44 1.32 -1.65 0.38
N LEU A 45 0.71 -2.83 0.20
CA LEU A 45 0.97 -3.98 1.07
C LEU A 45 2.42 -4.44 0.98
N GLU A 46 3.00 -4.51 -0.22
CA GLU A 46 4.41 -4.86 -0.44
C GLU A 46 5.35 -3.83 0.20
N GLU A 47 5.05 -2.54 0.06
CA GLU A 47 5.80 -1.45 0.71
C GLU A 47 5.77 -1.58 2.24
N ALA A 48 4.59 -1.80 2.80
CA ALA A 48 4.42 -1.99 4.24
C ALA A 48 5.16 -3.22 4.74
N LYS A 49 5.05 -4.35 4.02
CA LYS A 49 5.78 -5.59 4.32
C LYS A 49 7.28 -5.32 4.41
N ARG A 50 7.88 -4.78 3.35
CA ARG A 50 9.34 -4.53 3.29
C ARG A 50 9.80 -3.60 4.41
N TRP A 51 9.01 -2.58 4.72
CA TRP A 51 9.32 -1.66 5.81
C TRP A 51 9.29 -2.36 7.17
N MET A 52 8.29 -3.21 7.43
CA MET A 52 8.20 -3.99 8.66
C MET A 52 9.35 -5.00 8.79
N GLU A 53 9.68 -5.72 7.71
CA GLU A 53 10.82 -6.66 7.69
C GLU A 53 12.14 -5.94 7.99
N ALA A 54 12.34 -4.74 7.43
CA ALA A 54 13.52 -3.92 7.71
C ALA A 54 13.60 -3.45 9.16
N CYS A 55 12.46 -3.17 9.81
CA CYS A 55 12.42 -2.80 11.22
C CYS A 55 12.66 -4.00 12.15
N LEU A 56 12.06 -5.15 11.83
CA LEU A 56 12.04 -6.32 12.71
C LEU A 56 13.23 -7.27 12.49
N GLY A 57 13.87 -7.23 11.33
CA GLY A 57 14.95 -8.15 10.97
C GLY A 57 14.49 -9.60 10.79
N GLU A 58 13.19 -9.81 10.55
CA GLU A 58 12.59 -11.13 10.28
C GLU A 58 11.69 -11.06 9.04
N GLU A 59 11.52 -12.19 8.37
CA GLU A 59 10.66 -12.29 7.19
C GLU A 59 9.18 -12.34 7.60
N LEU A 60 8.36 -11.56 6.88
CA LEU A 60 6.90 -11.54 7.05
C LEU A 60 6.24 -12.45 5.99
N PRO A 61 4.97 -12.85 6.21
CA PRO A 61 4.21 -13.62 5.23
C PRO A 61 4.19 -12.97 3.84
N PRO A 62 3.93 -13.74 2.77
CA PRO A 62 3.75 -13.18 1.42
C PRO A 62 2.71 -12.06 1.40
N THR A 63 2.88 -11.09 0.51
CA THR A 63 2.04 -9.88 0.42
C THR A 63 0.55 -10.20 0.23
N THR A 64 0.23 -11.30 -0.46
CA THR A 64 -1.14 -11.81 -0.63
C THR A 64 -1.77 -12.36 0.65
N GLU A 65 -0.96 -12.72 1.65
CA GLU A 65 -1.38 -13.27 2.94
C GLU A 65 -1.06 -12.33 4.12
N LEU A 66 -0.45 -11.18 3.84
CA LEU A 66 0.04 -10.24 4.84
C LEU A 66 -1.07 -9.77 5.78
N GLU A 67 -2.23 -9.41 5.21
CA GLU A 67 -3.37 -8.97 6.01
C GLU A 67 -3.81 -10.02 7.03
N GLU A 68 -3.89 -11.30 6.62
CA GLU A 68 -4.24 -12.41 7.51
C GLU A 68 -3.14 -12.61 8.56
N GLY A 69 -1.87 -12.53 8.16
CA GLY A 69 -0.72 -12.63 9.06
C GLY A 69 -0.67 -11.54 10.13
N LEU A 70 -1.22 -10.36 9.86
CA LEU A 70 -1.29 -9.25 10.81
C LEU A 70 -2.47 -9.34 11.78
N ARG A 71 -3.50 -10.16 11.51
CA ARG A 71 -4.74 -10.21 12.33
C ARG A 71 -4.53 -10.62 13.78
N ASN A 72 -3.55 -11.49 14.03
CA ASN A 72 -3.23 -11.92 15.40
C ASN A 72 -2.47 -10.85 16.22
N GLY A 73 -2.02 -9.77 15.58
CA GLY A 73 -1.33 -8.66 16.22
C GLY A 73 0.12 -8.93 16.66
N VAL A 74 0.67 -10.12 16.44
CA VAL A 74 2.04 -10.48 16.89
C VAL A 74 3.08 -9.57 16.25
N TYR A 75 3.05 -9.42 14.92
CA TYR A 75 3.98 -8.52 14.22
C TYR A 75 3.80 -7.05 14.59
N LEU A 76 2.55 -6.63 14.84
CA LEU A 76 2.25 -5.26 15.27
C LEU A 76 2.79 -5.00 16.69
N ALA A 77 2.70 -5.98 17.59
CA ALA A 77 3.27 -5.88 18.92
C ALA A 77 4.81 -5.86 18.89
N LYS A 78 5.44 -6.70 18.05
CA LYS A 78 6.88 -6.66 17.76
C LYS A 78 7.33 -5.29 17.28
N LEU A 79 6.59 -4.71 16.33
CA LEU A 79 6.87 -3.37 15.82
C LEU A 79 6.68 -2.30 16.90
N GLY A 80 5.63 -2.40 17.71
CA GLY A 80 5.40 -1.52 18.87
C GLY A 80 6.56 -1.55 19.86
N ASN A 81 7.06 -2.74 20.20
CA ASN A 81 8.22 -2.90 21.08
C ASN A 81 9.51 -2.39 20.42
N PHE A 82 9.66 -2.50 19.09
CA PHE A 82 10.83 -2.00 18.36
C PHE A 82 11.04 -0.48 18.57
N PHE A 83 9.99 0.34 18.49
CA PHE A 83 10.13 1.80 18.68
C PHE A 83 9.73 2.30 20.07
N SER A 84 8.99 1.51 20.86
CA SER A 84 8.53 1.90 22.20
C SER A 84 8.53 0.72 23.20
N PRO A 85 9.73 0.20 23.56
CA PRO A 85 9.85 -0.98 24.42
C PRO A 85 9.37 -0.77 25.86
N LYS A 86 9.24 0.50 26.30
CA LYS A 86 8.70 0.83 27.62
C LYS A 86 7.17 0.76 27.70
N VAL A 87 6.50 0.80 26.55
CA VAL A 87 5.03 0.80 26.46
C VAL A 87 4.51 -0.59 26.08
N VAL A 88 5.21 -1.26 25.16
CA VAL A 88 4.85 -2.60 24.70
C VAL A 88 5.90 -3.58 25.19
N SER A 89 5.58 -4.34 26.24
CA SER A 89 6.41 -5.45 26.71
C SER A 89 6.09 -6.71 25.91
N LEU A 90 7.13 -7.40 25.45
CA LEU A 90 7.07 -8.72 24.81
C LEU A 90 7.71 -9.79 25.69
#